data_AF-X1VZY0-F1
#
_entry.id   AF-X1VZY0-F1
#
_cell.length_a   1.000
_cell.length_b   1.000
_cell.length_c   1.000
_cell.angle_alpha   90.00
_cell.angle_beta   90.00
_cell.angle_gamma   90.00
#
_symmetry.space_group_name_H-M   'P 1'
#
loop_
_entity.id
_entity.type
_entity.pdbx_description
1 polymer ?
#
loop_
_entity_poly.entity_id
_entity_poly.type
_entity_poly.pdbx_seq_one_letter_code
_entity_poly.pdbx_strand_id
1 'polypeptide(L)'
;AIMYYITVILFVHYEAQKFGLKGQPKESLPRIMNVIKKGLHFIIPVGILIYVLVSNYSPMMAGFVAVMSTLATSLIANTVRWAADTTRLPRGDSQRIGLGRFGLNEFQLLIRALENGAKNAIMVSVACAAAGIIVGMVTLTGMGLKFSSLVLDLSYGIKVLAILLIGAASLVLGMGLPVTASYIVLATLAGPALMDMGVPIMVAHMIVFWYSQDANVTPPVSLA
;
A
#
# COMPACT_ATOMS: atom_id res chain seq x y z
N ALA A 1 -11.81 -10.37 -6.21
CA ALA A 1 -12.48 -9.49 -5.23
C ALA A 1 -13.46 -10.24 -4.32
N ILE A 2 -14.55 -10.82 -4.85
CA ILE A 2 -15.59 -11.47 -4.02
C ILE A 2 -15.02 -12.64 -3.19
N MET A 3 -14.31 -13.57 -3.83
CA MET A 3 -13.65 -14.69 -3.16
C MET A 3 -12.72 -14.23 -2.03
N TYR A 4 -11.92 -13.19 -2.27
CA TYR A 4 -11.02 -12.62 -1.27
C TYR A 4 -11.78 -12.11 -0.04
N TYR A 5 -12.83 -11.29 -0.24
CA TYR A 5 -13.63 -10.77 0.87
C TYR A 5 -14.37 -11.86 1.64
N ILE A 6 -14.87 -12.88 0.96
CA ILE A 6 -15.50 -14.05 1.60
C ILE A 6 -14.47 -14.77 2.48
N THR A 7 -13.28 -15.03 1.96
CA THR A 7 -12.21 -15.70 2.71
C THR A 7 -11.80 -14.89 3.93
N VAL A 8 -11.60 -13.58 3.81
CA VAL A 8 -11.27 -12.70 4.94
C VAL A 8 -12.38 -12.68 6.00
N ILE A 9 -13.65 -12.57 5.58
CA ILE A 9 -14.79 -12.61 6.51
C ILE A 9 -14.83 -13.95 7.26
N LEU A 10 -14.61 -15.06 6.58
CA LEU A 10 -14.54 -16.37 7.21
C LEU A 10 -13.38 -16.47 8.20
N PHE A 11 -12.16 -16.03 7.83
CA PHE A 11 -11.01 -16.00 8.73
C PHE A 11 -11.29 -15.18 9.99
N VAL A 12 -11.81 -13.96 9.84
CA VAL A 12 -12.15 -13.09 10.98
C VAL A 12 -13.25 -13.72 11.84
N HIS A 13 -14.25 -14.36 11.23
CA HIS A 13 -15.32 -15.04 11.97
C HIS A 13 -14.79 -16.20 12.81
N TYR A 14 -13.96 -17.07 12.23
CA TYR A 14 -13.37 -18.20 12.94
C TYR A 14 -12.38 -17.75 14.03
N GLU A 15 -11.56 -16.74 13.76
CA GLU A 15 -10.62 -16.21 14.75
C GLU A 15 -11.38 -15.51 15.90
N ALA A 16 -12.43 -14.75 15.60
CA ALA A 16 -13.30 -14.15 16.63
C ALA A 16 -14.01 -15.21 17.48
N GLN A 17 -14.43 -16.32 16.87
CA GLN A 17 -15.05 -17.45 17.59
C GLN A 17 -14.03 -18.15 18.50
N LYS A 18 -12.79 -18.33 18.03
CA LYS A 18 -11.67 -18.89 18.81
C LYS A 18 -11.31 -18.03 20.03
N PHE A 19 -11.36 -16.71 19.89
CA PHE A 19 -11.15 -15.76 21.00
C PHE A 19 -12.42 -15.46 21.83
N GLY A 20 -13.57 -16.08 21.51
CA GLY A 20 -14.81 -15.89 22.25
C GLY A 20 -15.36 -14.45 22.22
N LEU A 21 -14.99 -13.66 21.20
CA LEU A 21 -15.38 -12.26 21.09
C LEU A 21 -16.89 -12.17 20.84
N LYS A 22 -17.62 -11.55 21.78
CA LYS A 22 -19.05 -11.25 21.62
C LYS A 22 -19.24 -9.87 20.99
N GLY A 23 -20.27 -9.73 20.16
CA GLY A 23 -20.65 -8.45 19.58
C GLY A 23 -20.95 -7.42 20.68
N GLN A 24 -20.54 -6.17 20.45
CA GLN A 24 -20.81 -5.08 21.38
C GLN A 24 -22.31 -4.76 21.47
N PRO A 25 -22.81 -4.27 22.63
CA PRO A 25 -24.21 -3.85 22.79
C PRO A 25 -24.60 -2.81 21.73
N LYS A 26 -25.84 -2.87 21.22
CA LYS A 26 -26.32 -1.96 20.17
C LYS A 26 -26.28 -0.48 20.61
N GLU A 27 -26.27 -0.19 21.91
CA GLU A 27 -26.15 1.18 22.42
C GLU A 27 -24.73 1.77 22.27
N SER A 28 -23.68 0.95 22.19
CA SER A 28 -22.30 1.43 22.00
C SER A 28 -21.91 1.62 20.53
N LEU A 29 -22.77 1.21 19.60
CA LEU A 29 -22.51 1.36 18.17
C LEU A 29 -22.65 2.83 17.76
N PRO A 30 -21.59 3.45 17.19
CA PRO A 30 -21.70 4.80 16.67
C PRO A 30 -22.73 4.82 15.54
N ARG A 31 -23.68 5.77 15.59
CA ARG A 31 -24.70 5.91 14.55
C ARG A 31 -24.02 6.08 13.18
N ILE A 32 -24.32 5.19 12.23
CA ILE A 32 -23.71 5.13 10.89
C ILE A 32 -23.66 6.51 10.23
N MET A 33 -24.75 7.26 10.30
CA MET A 33 -24.86 8.60 9.71
C MET A 33 -23.86 9.62 10.30
N ASN A 34 -23.53 9.51 11.59
CA ASN A 34 -22.54 10.39 12.22
C ASN A 34 -21.11 10.03 11.78
N VAL A 35 -20.83 8.75 11.54
CA VAL A 35 -19.53 8.29 11.04
C VAL A 35 -19.32 8.77 9.60
N ILE A 36 -20.34 8.62 8.73
CA ILE A 36 -20.28 9.08 7.34
C ILE A 36 -20.07 10.60 7.28
N LYS A 37 -20.84 11.39 8.03
CA LYS A 37 -20.67 12.86 8.06
C LYS A 37 -19.28 13.27 8.56
N LYS A 38 -18.74 12.58 9.56
CA LYS A 38 -17.38 12.86 10.07
C LYS A 38 -16.29 12.41 9.11
N GLY A 39 -16.50 11.35 8.34
CA GLY A 39 -15.52 10.75 7.43
C GLY A 39 -15.55 11.27 5.99
N LEU A 40 -16.56 12.07 5.61
CA LEU A 40 -16.76 12.52 4.22
C LEU A 40 -15.54 13.23 3.61
N HIS A 41 -14.75 13.92 4.45
CA HIS A 41 -13.53 14.60 4.02
C HIS A 41 -12.46 13.64 3.45
N PHE A 42 -12.45 12.35 3.84
CA PHE A 42 -11.52 11.36 3.27
C PHE A 42 -11.85 10.94 1.83
N ILE A 43 -13.05 11.24 1.32
CA ILE A 43 -13.42 10.95 -0.08
C ILE A 43 -12.73 11.94 -1.03
N ILE A 44 -12.41 13.15 -0.57
CA ILE A 44 -11.84 14.21 -1.41
C ILE A 44 -10.47 13.79 -1.99
N PRO A 45 -9.49 13.33 -1.20
CA PRO A 45 -8.20 12.89 -1.75
C PRO A 45 -8.31 11.70 -2.70
N VAL A 46 -9.22 10.77 -2.42
CA VAL A 46 -9.46 9.59 -3.28
C VAL A 46 -10.03 10.03 -4.62
N GLY A 47 -11.01 10.95 -4.63
CA GLY A 47 -11.57 11.50 -5.86
C GLY A 47 -10.53 12.24 -6.70
N ILE A 48 -9.67 13.04 -6.06
CA ILE A 48 -8.57 13.74 -6.73
C ILE A 48 -7.57 12.74 -7.33
N LEU A 49 -7.18 11.70 -6.58
CA LEU A 49 -6.29 10.65 -7.08
C LEU A 49 -6.87 9.98 -8.33
N ILE A 50 -8.14 9.58 -8.30
CA ILE A 50 -8.81 8.95 -9.44
C ILE A 50 -8.84 9.92 -10.63
N TYR A 51 -9.18 11.19 -10.40
CA TYR A 51 -9.22 12.20 -11.44
C TYR A 51 -7.87 12.40 -12.14
N VAL A 52 -6.78 12.49 -11.37
CA VAL A 52 -5.43 12.67 -11.92
C VAL A 52 -4.99 11.45 -12.74
N LEU A 53 -5.32 10.23 -12.29
CA LEU A 53 -5.04 9.00 -13.05
C LEU A 53 -5.84 8.93 -14.36
N VAL A 54 -7.13 9.26 -14.33
CA VAL A 54 -7.98 9.29 -15.54
C VAL A 54 -7.51 10.36 -16.53
N SER A 55 -6.88 11.41 -16.03
CA SER A 55 -6.30 12.49 -16.85
C SER A 55 -4.94 12.11 -17.50
N ASN A 56 -4.55 10.83 -17.49
CA ASN A 56 -3.30 10.31 -18.07
C ASN A 56 -2.00 10.87 -17.44
N TYR A 57 -2.05 11.38 -16.21
CA TYR A 57 -0.82 11.70 -15.49
C TYR A 57 -0.13 10.43 -14.96
N SER A 58 1.17 10.53 -14.70
CA SER A 58 1.92 9.41 -14.16
C SER A 58 1.41 9.02 -12.75
N PRO A 59 1.44 7.72 -12.39
CA PRO A 59 1.02 7.25 -11.06
C PRO A 59 1.80 7.93 -9.92
N MET A 60 3.07 8.27 -10.14
CA MET A 60 3.89 8.99 -9.18
C MET A 60 3.34 10.40 -8.89
N MET A 61 2.96 11.14 -9.94
CA MET A 61 2.35 12.46 -9.80
C MET A 61 0.97 12.36 -9.14
N ALA A 62 0.16 11.38 -9.51
CA ALA A 62 -1.14 11.13 -8.86
C ALA A 62 -0.99 10.88 -7.35
N GLY A 63 -0.01 10.06 -6.95
CA GLY A 63 0.32 9.82 -5.55
C GLY A 63 0.73 11.10 -4.81
N PHE A 64 1.62 11.90 -5.40
CA PHE A 64 2.06 13.18 -4.81
C PHE A 64 0.88 14.15 -4.61
N VAL A 65 0.06 14.34 -5.64
CA VAL A 65 -1.12 15.22 -5.57
C VAL A 65 -2.12 14.71 -4.54
N ALA A 66 -2.33 13.40 -4.44
CA ALA A 66 -3.20 12.80 -3.43
C ALA A 66 -2.72 13.07 -2.00
N VAL A 67 -1.42 12.93 -1.73
CA VAL A 67 -0.82 13.24 -0.42
C VAL A 67 -1.00 14.71 -0.07
N MET A 68 -0.70 15.62 -1.00
CA MET A 68 -0.89 17.06 -0.80
C MET A 68 -2.35 17.42 -0.56
N SER A 69 -3.27 16.79 -1.31
CA SER A 69 -4.71 17.00 -1.11
C SER A 69 -5.21 16.47 0.23
N THR A 70 -4.63 15.37 0.74
CA THR A 70 -4.95 14.83 2.07
C THR A 70 -4.50 15.79 3.16
N LEU A 71 -3.29 16.33 3.04
CA LEU A 71 -2.76 17.33 3.95
C LEU A 71 -3.64 18.60 3.96
N ALA A 72 -3.97 19.13 2.77
CA ALA A 72 -4.84 20.28 2.63
C ALA A 72 -6.24 20.02 3.22
N THR A 73 -6.83 18.87 2.92
CA THR A 73 -8.16 18.49 3.42
C THR A 73 -8.15 18.31 4.94
N SER A 74 -7.08 17.76 5.51
CA SER A 74 -6.91 17.64 6.97
C SER A 74 -6.85 19.01 7.64
N LEU A 75 -6.03 19.93 7.12
CA LEU A 75 -5.92 21.30 7.64
C LEU A 75 -7.24 22.08 7.55
N ILE A 76 -7.94 21.97 6.42
CA ILE A 76 -9.25 22.61 6.23
C ILE A 76 -10.27 22.00 7.19
N ALA A 77 -10.33 20.67 7.30
CA ALA A 77 -11.26 20.00 8.21
C ALA A 77 -11.02 20.40 9.67
N ASN A 78 -9.76 20.55 10.08
CA ASN A 78 -9.41 20.96 11.44
C ASN A 78 -9.72 22.44 11.71
N THR A 79 -9.45 23.31 10.73
CA THR A 79 -9.82 24.74 10.78
C THR A 79 -11.34 24.93 10.87
N VAL A 80 -12.11 24.18 10.06
CA VAL A 80 -13.59 24.22 10.08
C VAL A 80 -14.12 23.73 11.42
N ARG A 81 -13.52 22.68 12.01
CA ARG A 81 -13.90 22.21 13.35
C ARG A 81 -13.62 23.24 14.43
N TRP A 82 -12.43 23.85 14.44
CA TRP A 82 -12.10 24.92 15.38
C TRP A 82 -13.05 26.13 15.23
N ALA A 83 -13.36 26.56 14.00
CA ALA A 83 -14.31 27.64 13.75
C ALA A 83 -15.74 27.29 14.22
N ALA A 84 -16.19 26.05 13.99
CA ALA A 84 -17.49 25.57 14.44
C ALA A 84 -17.57 25.48 15.98
N ASP A 85 -16.52 25.01 16.65
CA ASP A 85 -16.47 24.90 18.12
C ASP A 85 -16.37 26.28 18.79
N THR A 86 -15.63 27.21 18.19
CA THR A 86 -15.56 28.62 18.64
C THR A 86 -16.94 29.29 18.60
N THR A 87 -17.79 28.89 17.64
CA THR A 87 -19.14 29.43 17.47
C THR A 87 -20.18 28.74 18.37
N ARG A 88 -19.95 27.48 18.78
CA ARG A 88 -20.89 26.68 19.57
C ARG A 88 -20.74 26.80 21.09
N LEU A 89 -19.59 27.23 21.60
CA LEU A 89 -19.32 27.31 23.05
C LEU A 89 -19.77 28.66 23.66
N PRO A 90 -20.46 28.70 24.83
CA PRO A 90 -20.81 29.94 25.54
C PRO A 90 -19.58 30.79 25.91
N ARG A 91 -19.76 32.11 26.03
CA ARG A 91 -18.70 33.15 26.14
C ARG A 91 -17.77 33.08 27.38
N GLY A 92 -17.80 32.01 28.18
CA GLY A 92 -17.01 31.89 29.42
C GLY A 92 -16.29 30.57 29.64
N ASP A 93 -16.25 29.67 28.65
CA ASP A 93 -15.68 28.33 28.83
C ASP A 93 -14.15 28.31 28.58
N SER A 94 -13.40 27.72 29.52
CA SER A 94 -11.92 27.64 29.55
C SER A 94 -11.31 26.82 28.39
N GLN A 95 -12.15 26.15 27.61
CA GLN A 95 -11.81 25.32 26.45
C GLN A 95 -11.63 26.08 25.13
N ARG A 96 -11.86 27.41 25.09
CA ARG A 96 -11.62 28.21 23.88
C ARG A 96 -10.11 28.33 23.59
N ILE A 97 -9.65 27.57 22.60
CA ILE A 97 -8.25 27.61 22.16
C ILE A 97 -8.03 28.89 21.36
N GLY A 98 -7.15 29.79 21.86
CA GLY A 98 -6.75 30.99 21.13
C GLY A 98 -5.98 30.65 19.84
N LEU A 99 -6.08 31.52 18.83
CA LEU A 99 -5.49 31.34 17.49
C LEU A 99 -4.01 30.93 17.53
N GLY A 100 -3.22 31.53 18.43
CA GLY A 100 -1.80 31.20 18.60
C GLY A 100 -1.54 29.78 19.12
N ARG A 101 -2.37 29.30 20.08
CA ARG A 101 -2.28 27.91 20.57
C ARG A 101 -2.79 26.91 19.53
N PHE A 102 -3.81 27.26 18.75
CA PHE A 102 -4.28 26.44 17.64
C PHE A 102 -3.19 26.27 16.57
N GLY A 103 -2.55 27.36 16.12
CA GLY A 103 -1.46 27.29 15.14
C GLY A 103 -0.26 26.46 15.62
N LEU A 104 0.11 26.57 16.90
CA LEU A 104 1.17 25.75 17.49
C LEU A 104 0.79 24.26 17.53
N ASN A 105 -0.46 23.94 17.87
CA ASN A 105 -0.94 22.56 17.88
C ASN A 105 -0.96 21.95 16.47
N GLU A 106 -1.42 22.69 15.46
CA GLU A 106 -1.39 22.23 14.07
C GLU A 106 0.03 21.98 13.59
N PHE A 107 0.95 22.89 13.90
CA PHE A 107 2.36 22.70 13.53
C PHE A 107 2.96 21.46 14.22
N GLN A 108 2.69 21.25 15.51
CA GLN A 108 3.11 20.03 16.20
C GLN A 108 2.47 18.77 15.61
N LEU A 109 1.22 18.83 15.17
CA LEU A 109 0.53 17.72 14.51
C LEU A 109 1.19 17.38 13.17
N LEU A 110 1.52 18.39 12.37
CA LEU A 110 2.23 18.22 11.10
C LEU A 110 3.62 17.60 11.32
N ILE A 111 4.39 18.10 12.28
CA ILE A 111 5.71 17.53 12.60
C ILE A 111 5.58 16.07 13.07
N ARG A 112 4.62 15.76 13.94
CA ARG A 112 4.38 14.37 14.37
C ARG A 112 3.93 13.47 13.21
N ALA A 113 3.12 13.99 12.29
CA ALA A 113 2.71 13.25 11.10
C ALA A 113 3.90 12.97 10.17
N LEU A 114 4.78 13.95 9.95
CA LEU A 114 6.03 13.78 9.22
C LEU A 114 6.96 12.78 9.92
N GLU A 115 7.10 12.86 11.24
CA GLU A 115 7.89 11.92 12.04
C GLU A 115 7.39 10.48 11.90
N ASN A 116 6.07 10.29 12.01
CA ASN A 116 5.45 8.97 11.81
C ASN A 116 5.64 8.47 10.36
N GLY A 117 5.52 9.37 9.37
CA GLY A 117 5.83 9.06 7.98
C GLY A 117 7.27 8.60 7.80
N ALA A 118 8.23 9.30 8.40
CA ALA A 118 9.65 8.95 8.36
C ALA A 118 9.90 7.59 9.05
N LYS A 119 9.32 7.35 10.23
CA LYS A 119 9.44 6.06 10.94
C LYS A 119 8.92 4.89 10.10
N ASN A 120 7.78 5.05 9.45
CA ASN A 120 7.22 4.04 8.56
C ASN A 120 8.07 3.84 7.30
N ALA A 121 8.72 4.89 6.78
CA ALA A 121 9.60 4.80 5.63
C ALA A 121 10.87 3.99 5.91
N ILE A 122 11.41 4.02 7.14
CA ILE A 122 12.62 3.28 7.53
C ILE A 122 12.51 1.79 7.20
N MET A 123 11.38 1.16 7.51
CA MET A 123 11.15 -0.26 7.23
C MET A 123 11.26 -0.58 5.74
N VAL A 124 10.69 0.28 4.89
CA VAL A 124 10.76 0.12 3.43
C VAL A 124 12.18 0.39 2.92
N SER A 125 12.86 1.41 3.46
CA SER A 125 14.23 1.75 3.07
C SER A 125 15.22 0.62 3.36
N VAL A 126 15.14 -0.02 4.53
CA VAL A 126 16.01 -1.16 4.89
C VAL A 126 15.76 -2.35 3.95
N ALA A 127 14.51 -2.66 3.65
CA ALA A 127 14.16 -3.72 2.70
C ALA A 127 14.67 -3.44 1.28
N CYS A 128 14.54 -2.19 0.80
CA CYS A 128 15.06 -1.75 -0.49
C CYS A 128 16.60 -1.80 -0.53
N ALA A 129 17.28 -1.45 0.56
CA ALA A 129 18.74 -1.52 0.63
C ALA A 129 19.24 -2.97 0.52
N ALA A 130 18.62 -3.90 1.25
CA ALA A 130 18.91 -5.33 1.15
C ALA A 130 18.63 -5.88 -0.26
N ALA A 131 17.47 -5.53 -0.84
CA ALA A 131 17.13 -5.90 -2.22
C ALA A 131 18.15 -5.35 -3.22
N GLY A 132 18.64 -4.12 -3.04
CA GLY A 132 19.67 -3.52 -3.88
C GLY A 132 20.99 -4.30 -3.87
N ILE A 133 21.41 -4.80 -2.71
CA ILE A 133 22.61 -5.67 -2.59
C ILE A 133 22.39 -6.97 -3.38
N ILE A 134 21.23 -7.60 -3.24
CA ILE A 134 20.88 -8.83 -3.97
C ILE A 134 20.92 -8.57 -5.48
N VAL A 135 20.28 -7.50 -5.94
CA VAL A 135 20.28 -7.10 -7.36
C VAL A 135 21.69 -6.86 -7.87
N GLY A 136 22.53 -6.17 -7.09
CA GLY A 136 23.94 -5.95 -7.43
C GLY A 136 24.71 -7.26 -7.60
N MET A 137 24.55 -8.20 -6.66
CA MET A 137 25.19 -9.52 -6.74
C MET A 137 24.67 -10.34 -7.93
N VAL A 138 23.35 -10.37 -8.17
CA VAL A 138 22.73 -11.09 -9.30
C VAL A 138 23.22 -10.55 -10.64
N THR A 139 23.35 -9.22 -10.74
CA THR A 139 23.81 -8.56 -11.96
C THR A 139 25.29 -8.84 -12.22
N LEU A 140 26.15 -8.72 -11.20
CA LEU A 140 27.60 -8.95 -11.34
C LEU A 140 27.95 -10.43 -11.59
N THR A 141 27.20 -11.36 -11.01
CA THR A 141 27.42 -12.81 -11.20
C THR A 141 26.82 -13.34 -12.49
N GLY A 142 26.00 -12.56 -13.19
CA GLY A 142 25.26 -13.00 -14.38
C GLY A 142 24.16 -14.03 -14.06
N MET A 143 23.78 -14.20 -12.79
CA MET A 143 22.72 -15.14 -12.40
C MET A 143 21.38 -14.81 -13.04
N GLY A 144 21.07 -13.53 -13.26
CA GLY A 144 19.83 -13.13 -13.94
C GLY A 144 19.74 -13.66 -15.37
N LEU A 145 20.86 -13.66 -16.10
CA LEU A 145 20.93 -14.22 -17.46
C LEU A 145 20.82 -15.75 -17.44
N LYS A 146 21.47 -16.42 -16.49
CA LYS A 146 21.36 -17.89 -16.34
C LYS A 146 19.96 -18.34 -15.94
N PHE A 147 19.31 -17.59 -15.05
CA PHE A 147 17.93 -17.86 -14.68
C PHE A 147 17.00 -17.64 -15.89
N SER A 148 17.24 -16.58 -16.66
CA SER A 148 16.49 -16.31 -17.89
C SER A 148 16.65 -17.42 -18.93
N SER A 149 17.88 -17.90 -19.16
CA SER A 149 18.11 -19.03 -20.07
C SER A 149 17.44 -20.32 -19.57
N LEU A 150 17.50 -20.59 -18.26
CA LEU A 150 16.85 -21.76 -17.68
C LEU A 150 15.32 -21.73 -17.87
N VAL A 151 14.69 -20.57 -17.70
CA VAL A 151 13.25 -20.39 -17.96
C VAL A 151 12.95 -20.57 -19.46
N LEU A 152 13.78 -20.03 -20.35
CA LEU A 152 13.63 -20.20 -21.80
C LEU A 152 13.71 -21.68 -22.21
N ASP A 153 14.73 -22.39 -21.73
CA ASP A 153 14.97 -23.80 -22.03
C ASP A 153 13.83 -24.69 -21.51
N LEU A 154 13.39 -24.49 -20.26
CA LEU A 154 12.28 -25.24 -19.66
C LEU A 154 10.92 -24.88 -20.28
N SER A 155 10.76 -23.66 -20.79
CA SER A 155 9.51 -23.22 -21.41
C SER A 155 9.36 -23.67 -22.86
N TYR A 156 10.42 -24.21 -23.49
CA TYR A 156 10.46 -24.55 -24.92
C TYR A 156 9.99 -23.41 -25.84
N GLY A 157 10.16 -22.15 -25.41
CA GLY A 157 9.69 -20.96 -26.13
C GLY A 157 8.20 -20.63 -25.98
N ILE A 158 7.43 -21.41 -25.21
CA ILE A 158 6.01 -21.15 -24.97
C ILE A 158 5.86 -20.07 -23.88
N LYS A 159 5.42 -18.87 -24.28
CA LYS A 159 5.24 -17.71 -23.40
C LYS A 159 4.41 -18.01 -22.15
N VAL A 160 3.32 -18.76 -22.30
CA VAL A 160 2.43 -19.13 -21.20
C VAL A 160 3.16 -19.99 -20.16
N LEU A 161 3.97 -20.95 -20.61
CA LEU A 161 4.72 -21.83 -19.72
C LEU A 161 5.83 -21.06 -18.98
N ALA A 162 6.52 -20.14 -19.66
CA ALA A 162 7.49 -19.27 -19.00
C ALA A 162 6.87 -18.39 -17.92
N ILE A 163 5.70 -17.79 -18.19
CA ILE A 163 4.95 -17.00 -17.20
C ILE A 163 4.55 -17.86 -15.99
N LEU A 164 4.19 -19.13 -16.21
CA LEU A 164 3.84 -20.07 -15.14
C LEU A 164 5.07 -20.48 -14.32
N LEU A 165 6.21 -20.74 -14.97
CA LEU A 165 7.49 -21.03 -14.32
C LEU A 165 7.99 -19.84 -13.49
N ILE A 166 7.84 -18.62 -14.01
CA ILE A 166 8.15 -17.38 -13.29
C ILE A 166 7.23 -17.21 -12.07
N GLY A 167 5.94 -17.52 -12.21
CA GLY A 167 5.01 -17.54 -11.08
C GLY A 167 5.41 -18.58 -10.01
N ALA A 168 5.78 -19.79 -10.42
CA ALA A 168 6.29 -20.79 -9.48
C ALA A 168 7.58 -20.34 -8.78
N ALA A 169 8.50 -19.70 -9.51
CA ALA A 169 9.71 -19.13 -8.94
C ALA A 169 9.42 -17.96 -7.98
N SER A 170 8.44 -17.10 -8.30
CA SER A 170 8.04 -15.99 -7.43
C SER A 170 7.44 -16.46 -6.12
N LEU A 171 6.71 -17.59 -6.12
CA LEU A 171 6.21 -18.20 -4.89
C LEU A 171 7.34 -18.57 -3.94
N VAL A 172 8.45 -19.09 -4.45
CA VAL A 172 9.60 -19.50 -3.64
C VAL A 172 10.45 -18.30 -3.23
N LEU A 173 10.72 -17.39 -4.17
CA LEU A 173 11.58 -16.23 -3.95
C LEU A 173 10.91 -15.14 -3.11
N GLY A 174 9.58 -15.04 -3.15
CA GLY A 174 8.81 -14.02 -2.45
C GLY A 174 8.54 -14.34 -0.98
N MET A 175 8.84 -15.56 -0.51
CA MET A 175 8.56 -15.96 0.86
C MET A 175 9.35 -15.10 1.86
N GLY A 176 8.63 -14.35 2.72
CA GLY A 176 9.22 -13.59 3.82
C GLY A 176 9.81 -12.23 3.41
N LEU A 177 9.63 -11.80 2.16
CA LEU A 177 10.06 -10.48 1.69
C LEU A 177 8.90 -9.49 1.64
N PRO A 178 9.09 -8.21 2.00
CA PRO A 178 8.11 -7.17 1.71
C PRO A 178 7.80 -7.11 0.21
N VAL A 179 6.55 -6.78 -0.14
CA VAL A 179 6.07 -6.60 -1.54
C VAL A 179 7.09 -5.90 -2.43
N THR A 180 7.63 -4.78 -1.96
CA THR A 180 8.58 -3.95 -2.72
C THR A 180 9.90 -4.69 -2.99
N ALA A 181 10.42 -5.42 -2.01
CA ALA A 181 11.65 -6.20 -2.16
C ALA A 181 11.43 -7.42 -3.06
N SER A 182 10.30 -8.13 -2.90
CA SER A 182 9.89 -9.23 -3.77
C SER A 182 9.80 -8.80 -5.23
N TYR A 183 9.18 -7.64 -5.50
CA TYR A 183 9.13 -7.06 -6.84
C TYR A 183 10.51 -6.79 -7.43
N ILE A 184 11.41 -6.15 -6.67
CA ILE A 184 12.77 -5.81 -7.14
C ILE A 184 13.57 -7.08 -7.50
N VAL A 185 13.50 -8.11 -6.65
CA VAL A 185 14.20 -9.38 -6.87
C VAL A 185 13.63 -10.11 -8.09
N LEU A 186 12.29 -10.20 -8.19
CA LEU A 186 11.66 -10.88 -9.32
C LEU A 186 11.86 -10.12 -10.64
N ALA A 187 11.84 -8.79 -10.63
CA ALA A 187 12.08 -7.97 -11.82
C ALA A 187 13.48 -8.17 -12.40
N THR A 188 14.48 -8.38 -11.55
CA THR A 188 15.87 -8.54 -11.98
C THR A 188 16.21 -9.96 -12.40
N LEU A 189 15.48 -10.96 -11.90
CA LEU A 189 15.65 -12.36 -12.29
C LEU A 189 14.77 -12.75 -13.49
N ALA A 190 13.48 -12.41 -13.46
CA ALA A 190 12.49 -12.85 -14.44
C ALA A 190 12.17 -11.80 -15.53
N GLY A 191 12.47 -10.53 -15.29
CA GLY A 191 12.26 -9.45 -16.26
C GLY A 191 12.99 -9.71 -17.60
N PRO A 192 14.30 -10.00 -17.59
CA PRO A 192 15.04 -10.28 -18.83
C PRO A 192 14.48 -11.49 -19.59
N ALA A 193 14.15 -12.58 -18.89
CA ALA A 193 13.54 -13.78 -19.48
C ALA A 193 12.29 -13.47 -20.31
N LEU A 194 11.38 -12.64 -19.78
CA LEU A 194 10.15 -12.24 -20.49
C LEU A 194 10.46 -11.35 -21.70
N MET A 195 11.41 -10.42 -21.55
CA MET A 195 11.81 -9.52 -22.63
C MET A 195 12.48 -10.27 -23.79
N ASP A 196 13.33 -11.27 -23.50
CA ASP A 196 13.97 -12.13 -24.49
C ASP A 196 12.95 -12.98 -25.29
N MET A 197 11.80 -13.28 -24.68
CA MET A 197 10.66 -13.93 -25.37
C MET A 197 9.81 -12.95 -26.20
N GLY A 198 10.21 -11.68 -26.30
CA GLY A 198 9.49 -10.63 -27.02
C GLY A 198 8.26 -10.11 -26.29
N VAL A 199 8.16 -10.27 -24.96
CA VAL A 199 7.12 -9.62 -24.16
C VAL A 199 7.49 -8.13 -24.01
N PRO A 200 6.57 -7.18 -24.29
CA PRO A 200 6.84 -5.77 -24.09
C PRO A 200 7.24 -5.46 -22.65
N ILE A 201 8.19 -4.55 -22.46
CA ILE A 201 8.73 -4.16 -21.14
C ILE A 201 7.64 -3.84 -20.10
N MET A 202 6.60 -3.10 -20.50
CA MET A 202 5.50 -2.73 -19.60
C MET A 202 4.67 -3.95 -19.17
N VAL A 203 4.44 -4.89 -20.08
CA VAL A 203 3.71 -6.15 -19.77
C VAL A 203 4.56 -7.04 -18.87
N ALA A 204 5.87 -7.13 -19.12
CA ALA A 204 6.78 -7.88 -18.27
C ALA A 204 6.78 -7.34 -16.82
N HIS A 205 6.89 -6.02 -16.65
CA HIS A 205 6.80 -5.40 -15.32
C HIS A 205 5.43 -5.60 -14.66
N MET A 206 4.32 -5.60 -15.41
CA MET A 206 3.00 -5.90 -14.84
C MET A 206 2.87 -7.35 -14.40
N ILE A 207 3.38 -8.32 -15.17
CA ILE A 207 3.39 -9.75 -14.79
C ILE A 207 4.19 -9.93 -13.50
N VAL A 208 5.40 -9.39 -13.45
CA VAL A 208 6.27 -9.45 -12.28
C VAL A 208 5.62 -8.77 -11.07
N PHE A 209 4.98 -7.61 -11.26
CA PHE A 209 4.28 -6.88 -10.20
C PHE A 209 3.12 -7.69 -9.61
N TRP A 210 2.30 -8.33 -10.44
CA TRP A 210 1.20 -9.17 -9.95
C TRP A 210 1.71 -10.37 -9.16
N TYR A 211 2.67 -11.10 -9.71
CA TYR A 211 3.24 -12.27 -9.04
C TYR A 211 3.99 -11.94 -7.76
N SER A 212 4.56 -10.73 -7.63
CA SER A 212 5.18 -10.30 -6.37
C SER A 212 4.16 -9.96 -5.29
N GLN A 213 2.92 -9.57 -5.63
CA GLN A 213 1.83 -9.41 -4.67
C GLN A 213 1.33 -10.76 -4.18
N ASP A 214 1.08 -11.69 -5.12
CA ASP A 214 0.46 -12.98 -4.83
C ASP A 214 1.33 -13.84 -3.90
N ALA A 215 2.66 -13.71 -3.97
CA ALA A 215 3.60 -14.42 -3.10
C ALA A 215 3.39 -14.13 -1.59
N ASN A 216 2.82 -12.97 -1.23
CA ASN A 216 2.51 -12.65 0.17
C ASN A 216 1.23 -13.32 0.69
N VAL A 217 0.36 -13.77 -0.22
CA VAL A 217 -0.92 -14.42 0.11
C VAL A 217 -0.76 -15.94 0.20
N THR A 218 0.32 -16.49 -0.38
CA THR A 218 0.56 -17.94 -0.39
C THR A 218 1.21 -18.48 0.90
N PRO A 219 0.83 -19.71 1.34
CA PRO A 219 1.56 -20.42 2.40
C PRO A 219 3.03 -20.59 1.98
N PRO A 220 4.04 -20.38 2.84
CA PRO A 220 4.07 -20.52 4.31
C PRO A 220 3.98 -19.22 5.13
N VAL A 221 3.91 -18.05 4.47
CA VAL A 221 4.00 -16.75 5.17
C VAL A 221 2.62 -16.23 5.58
N SER A 222 1.61 -16.37 4.70
CA SER A 222 0.19 -16.03 4.92
C SER A 222 -0.03 -14.81 5.82
N LEU A 223 0.66 -13.69 5.55
CA LEU A 223 0.63 -12.47 6.38
C LEU A 223 -0.56 -11.53 6.05
N ALA A 224 -1.39 -11.90 5.07
CA ALA A 224 -2.51 -11.11 4.56
C ALA A 224 -3.85 -11.44 5.23
#